data_AF-A0A914GK00-F1
#
_entry.id   AF-A0A914GK00-F1
#
_cell.length_a   1.000
_cell.length_b   1.000
_cell.length_c   1.000
_cell.angle_alpha   90.00
_cell.angle_beta   90.00
_cell.angle_gamma   90.00
#
_symmetry.space_group_name_H-M   'P 1'
#
loop_
_entity.id
_entity.type
_entity.pdbx_description
1 polymer ?
#
loop_
_entity_poly.entity_id
_entity_poly.type
_entity_poly.pdbx_seq_one_letter_code
_entity_poly.pdbx_strand_id
1 'polypeptide(L)'
;MRFLILPVIFISFQLIHGIQGIEVVASNIDDLSCSVCKESADYVHEHPFETLSDVSAAMSQRCKRYNQYANVCQNTLDTFLPQIYQQAHDPLLTSSALCIRIGLCQNKQDSHIH
;
A
#
# COMPACT_ATOMS: atom_id res chain seq x y z
N MET A 1 6.53 -13.91 49.68
CA MET A 1 7.02 -15.16 49.05
C MET A 1 7.54 -14.80 47.66
N ARG A 2 8.85 -14.91 47.46
CA ARG A 2 9.58 -14.42 46.29
C ARG A 2 9.97 -15.63 45.44
N PHE A 3 9.29 -15.85 44.31
CA PHE A 3 9.61 -16.95 43.40
C PHE A 3 10.80 -16.55 42.53
N LEU A 4 11.98 -16.99 42.96
CA LEU A 4 13.16 -17.21 42.14
C LEU A 4 12.87 -18.41 41.22
N ILE A 5 12.63 -18.17 39.93
CA ILE A 5 12.70 -19.22 38.91
C ILE A 5 13.65 -18.73 37.81
N LEU A 6 14.58 -19.63 37.48
CA LEU A 6 15.92 -19.43 36.94
C LEU A 6 15.98 -18.84 35.51
N PRO A 7 17.10 -18.15 35.15
CA PRO A 7 17.37 -17.61 33.81
C PRO A 7 17.68 -18.67 32.73
N VAL A 8 17.51 -19.96 33.04
CA VAL A 8 17.94 -21.08 32.19
C VAL A 8 16.87 -21.47 31.15
N ILE A 9 15.60 -21.11 31.38
CA ILE A 9 14.51 -21.39 30.42
C ILE A 9 14.56 -20.44 29.21
N PHE A 10 15.14 -19.24 29.39
CA PHE A 10 15.23 -18.24 28.32
C PHE A 10 16.22 -18.63 27.21
N ILE A 11 17.24 -19.44 27.51
CA ILE A 11 18.31 -19.74 26.56
C ILE A 11 17.89 -20.87 25.60
N SER A 12 17.03 -21.79 26.05
CA SER A 12 16.56 -22.93 25.24
C SER A 12 15.47 -22.54 24.24
N PHE A 13 14.73 -21.45 24.48
CA PHE A 13 13.70 -20.96 23.56
C PHE A 13 14.28 -20.20 22.36
N GLN A 14 15.56 -19.80 22.43
CA GLN A 14 16.28 -19.09 21.37
C GLN A 14 16.74 -20.00 20.23
N LEU A 15 16.50 -21.31 20.32
CA LEU A 15 16.88 -22.29 19.28
C LEU A 15 15.69 -22.82 18.46
N ILE A 16 14.45 -22.45 18.80
CA ILE A 16 13.24 -22.87 18.06
C ILE A 16 12.57 -21.69 17.32
N HIS A 17 12.96 -20.45 17.61
CA HIS A 17 12.59 -19.27 16.84
C HIS A 17 13.81 -18.70 16.11
N GLY A 18 14.32 -19.45 15.14
CA GLY A 18 15.13 -18.88 14.07
C GLY A 18 14.30 -17.82 13.33
N ILE A 19 14.95 -16.71 12.93
CA ILE A 19 14.42 -15.54 12.23
C ILE A 19 13.34 -14.72 12.97
N GLN A 20 13.77 -13.82 13.87
CA GLN A 20 13.14 -12.49 13.95
C GLN A 20 13.56 -11.69 12.70
N GLY A 21 12.92 -12.01 11.58
CA GLY A 21 12.96 -11.19 10.37
C GLY A 21 11.83 -10.17 10.40
N ILE A 22 12.20 -8.90 10.48
CA ILE A 22 11.49 -7.74 9.90
C ILE A 22 10.03 -7.56 10.34
N GLU A 23 9.80 -6.78 11.39
CA GLU A 23 8.49 -6.17 11.69
C GLU A 23 8.56 -4.62 11.66
N VAL A 24 9.13 -4.01 10.60
CA VAL A 24 9.03 -2.53 10.42
C VAL A 24 9.06 -2.06 8.94
N VAL A 25 8.49 -2.81 7.99
CA VAL A 25 8.31 -2.36 6.59
C VAL A 25 6.88 -2.65 6.10
N ALA A 26 5.88 -2.48 6.96
CA ALA A 26 4.48 -2.61 6.55
C ALA A 26 3.81 -1.24 6.36
N SER A 27 4.05 -0.29 7.29
CA SER A 27 3.38 1.02 7.28
C SER A 27 3.64 1.81 6.00
N ASN A 28 4.91 1.88 5.56
CA ASN A 28 5.28 2.67 4.37
C ASN A 28 4.78 2.05 3.05
N ILE A 29 4.56 0.73 3.01
CA ILE A 29 4.08 0.04 1.80
C ILE A 29 2.57 0.17 1.68
N ASP A 30 1.84 0.05 2.79
CA ASP A 30 0.39 0.27 2.81
C ASP A 30 0.05 1.72 2.44
N ASP A 31 0.80 2.68 3.00
CA ASP A 31 0.61 4.11 2.70
C ASP A 31 0.99 4.42 1.24
N LEU A 32 2.05 3.79 0.71
CA LEU A 32 2.41 3.91 -0.71
C LEU A 32 1.33 3.35 -1.63
N SER A 33 0.84 2.13 -1.35
CA SER A 33 -0.18 1.47 -2.16
C SER A 33 -1.49 2.29 -2.17
N CYS A 34 -1.85 2.86 -1.02
CA CYS A 34 -2.97 3.78 -0.89
C CYS A 34 -2.76 5.06 -1.71
N SER A 35 -1.57 5.67 -1.64
CA SER A 35 -1.22 6.88 -2.40
C SER A 35 -1.30 6.63 -3.91
N VAL A 36 -0.69 5.55 -4.38
CA VAL A 36 -0.71 5.15 -5.81
C VAL A 36 -2.13 4.91 -6.28
N CYS A 37 -2.96 4.25 -5.47
CA CYS A 37 -4.36 4.04 -5.81
C CYS A 37 -5.12 5.35 -5.98
N LYS A 38 -5.01 6.26 -5.00
CA LYS A 38 -5.73 7.54 -5.02
C LYS A 38 -5.29 8.37 -6.21
N GLU A 39 -3.98 8.47 -6.44
CA GLU A 39 -3.42 9.22 -7.56
C GLU A 39 -3.87 8.64 -8.91
N SER A 40 -3.95 7.31 -9.03
CA SER A 40 -4.47 6.65 -10.23
C SER A 40 -5.95 6.92 -10.45
N ALA A 41 -6.76 6.87 -9.39
CA ALA A 41 -8.19 7.16 -9.47
C ALA A 41 -8.46 8.63 -9.81
N ASP A 42 -7.77 9.57 -9.17
CA ASP A 42 -7.85 11.01 -9.46
C ASP A 42 -7.48 11.27 -10.93
N TYR A 43 -6.41 10.64 -11.42
CA TYR A 43 -6.00 10.80 -12.81
C TYR A 43 -7.09 10.35 -13.79
N VAL A 44 -7.78 9.24 -13.53
CA VAL A 44 -8.90 8.76 -14.36
C VAL A 44 -10.10 9.71 -14.28
N HIS A 45 -10.42 10.25 -13.10
CA HIS A 45 -11.48 11.26 -12.96
C HIS A 45 -11.18 12.52 -13.78
N GLU A 46 -9.91 12.97 -13.78
CA GLU A 46 -9.45 14.14 -14.53
C GLU A 46 -9.37 13.88 -16.05
N HIS A 47 -9.10 12.64 -16.45
CA HIS A 47 -8.88 12.22 -17.84
C HIS A 47 -9.81 11.08 -18.25
N PRO A 48 -11.14 11.28 -18.24
CA PRO A 48 -12.13 10.20 -18.40
C PRO A 48 -12.18 9.57 -19.80
N PHE A 49 -11.44 10.12 -20.76
CA PHE A 49 -11.37 9.63 -22.13
C PHE A 49 -10.06 8.90 -22.44
N GLU A 50 -9.10 8.88 -21.52
CA GLU A 50 -7.85 8.16 -21.70
C GLU A 50 -8.06 6.65 -21.58
N THR A 51 -7.28 5.89 -22.35
CA THR A 51 -7.32 4.43 -22.27
C THR A 51 -6.58 3.94 -21.02
N LEU A 52 -6.86 2.71 -20.60
CA LEU A 52 -6.09 2.06 -19.53
C LEU A 52 -4.57 2.07 -19.82
N SER A 53 -4.17 1.99 -21.09
CA SER A 53 -2.75 2.03 -21.48
C SER A 53 -2.14 3.42 -21.26
N ASP A 54 -2.88 4.48 -21.56
CA ASP A 54 -2.42 5.87 -21.36
C ASP A 54 -2.27 6.17 -19.87
N VAL A 55 -3.27 5.79 -19.08
CA VAL A 55 -3.25 5.90 -17.61
C VAL A 55 -2.09 5.10 -17.02
N SER A 56 -1.86 3.87 -17.48
CA SER A 56 -0.73 3.04 -17.04
C SER A 56 0.62 3.67 -17.36
N ALA A 57 0.79 4.22 -18.56
CA ALA A 57 2.00 4.92 -18.94
C ALA A 57 2.23 6.17 -18.08
N ALA A 58 1.18 6.96 -17.84
CA ALA A 58 1.24 8.13 -16.98
C ALA A 58 1.65 7.74 -15.55
N MET A 59 0.97 6.76 -14.95
CA MET A 59 1.25 6.32 -13.58
C MET A 59 2.63 5.66 -13.45
N SER A 60 3.09 4.91 -14.45
CA SER A 60 4.45 4.33 -14.45
C SER A 60 5.54 5.42 -14.42
N GLN A 61 5.33 6.57 -15.08
CA GLN A 61 6.24 7.72 -14.94
C GLN A 61 6.19 8.29 -13.52
N ARG A 62 5.01 8.32 -12.89
CA ARG A 62 4.86 8.77 -11.50
C ARG A 62 5.55 7.83 -10.52
N CYS A 63 5.55 6.52 -10.80
CA CYS A 63 6.24 5.53 -9.96
C CYS A 63 7.74 5.79 -9.80
N LYS A 64 8.39 6.43 -10.78
CA LYS A 64 9.81 6.80 -10.72
C LYS A 64 10.13 7.77 -9.59
N ARG A 65 9.14 8.54 -9.10
CA ARG A 65 9.32 9.50 -7.99
C ARG A 65 9.48 8.83 -6.63
N TYR A 66 9.06 7.57 -6.49
CA TYR A 66 9.15 6.83 -5.23
C TYR A 66 10.53 6.21 -4.95
N ASN A 67 11.56 6.53 -5.77
CA ASN A 67 12.95 6.09 -5.59
C ASN A 67 13.06 4.58 -5.33
N GLN A 68 13.52 4.18 -4.14
CA GLN A 68 13.68 2.78 -3.72
C GLN A 68 12.37 1.98 -3.72
N TYR A 69 11.21 2.64 -3.71
CA TYR A 69 9.90 2.00 -3.75
C TYR A 69 9.24 2.02 -5.14
N ALA A 70 9.96 2.41 -6.19
CA ALA A 70 9.43 2.42 -7.55
C ALA A 70 8.89 1.05 -7.99
N ASN A 71 9.54 -0.04 -7.58
CA ASN A 71 9.06 -1.40 -7.89
C ASN A 71 7.75 -1.73 -7.17
N VAL A 72 7.59 -1.32 -5.91
CA VAL A 72 6.34 -1.52 -5.15
C VAL A 72 5.20 -0.74 -5.80
N CYS A 73 5.46 0.50 -6.23
CA CYS A 73 4.50 1.28 -7.00
C CYS A 73 4.10 0.59 -8.31
N GLN A 74 5.08 0.12 -9.09
CA GLN A 74 4.82 -0.56 -10.35
C GLN A 74 4.00 -1.84 -10.15
N ASN A 75 4.34 -2.66 -9.15
CA ASN A 75 3.57 -3.86 -8.83
C ASN A 75 2.14 -3.53 -8.41
N THR A 76 1.93 -2.41 -7.72
CA THR A 76 0.59 -1.92 -7.36
C THR A 76 -0.21 -1.56 -8.62
N LEU A 77 0.39 -0.85 -9.57
CA LEU A 77 -0.26 -0.55 -10.84
C LEU A 77 -0.59 -1.82 -11.63
N ASP A 78 0.38 -2.70 -11.80
CA ASP A 78 0.22 -3.92 -12.59
C ASP A 78 -0.90 -4.82 -12.02
N THR A 79 -1.06 -4.82 -10.69
CA THR A 79 -2.06 -5.65 -10.00
C THR A 79 -3.44 -4.99 -9.96
N PHE A 80 -3.50 -3.69 -9.64
CA PHE A 80 -4.76 -3.04 -9.25
C PHE A 80 -5.26 -1.98 -10.22
N LEU A 81 -4.40 -1.43 -11.09
CA LEU A 81 -4.79 -0.35 -12.00
C LEU A 81 -5.99 -0.69 -12.90
N PRO A 82 -6.15 -1.92 -13.45
CA PRO A 82 -7.32 -2.26 -14.25
C PRO A 82 -8.63 -2.12 -13.45
N GLN A 83 -8.63 -2.52 -12.18
CA GLN A 83 -9.79 -2.40 -11.30
C GLN A 83 -10.04 -0.95 -10.89
N ILE A 84 -8.98 -0.19 -10.60
CA ILE A 84 -9.06 1.24 -10.29
C ILE A 84 -9.66 1.99 -11.48
N TYR A 85 -9.14 1.76 -12.68
CA TYR A 85 -9.60 2.38 -13.93
C TYR A 85 -11.10 2.13 -14.16
N GLN A 86 -11.56 0.88 -14.03
CA GLN A 86 -12.97 0.55 -14.20
C GLN A 86 -13.87 1.25 -13.18
N GLN A 87 -13.45 1.34 -11.93
CA GLN A 87 -14.27 1.94 -10.86
C GLN A 87 -14.23 3.47 -10.86
N ALA A 88 -13.12 4.08 -11.28
CA ALA A 88 -12.95 5.53 -11.33
C ALA A 88 -13.73 6.19 -12.48
N HIS A 89 -14.35 5.44 -13.38
CA HIS A 89 -15.33 6.01 -14.32
C HIS A 89 -16.69 6.32 -13.67
N ASP A 90 -16.94 5.89 -12.43
CA ASP A 90 -18.12 6.29 -11.67
C ASP A 90 -17.89 7.68 -11.05
N PRO A 91 -18.55 8.75 -11.56
CA PRO A 91 -18.33 10.11 -11.07
C PRO A 91 -18.82 10.33 -9.63
N LEU A 92 -19.57 9.39 -9.05
CA LEU A 92 -20.04 9.46 -7.66
C LEU A 92 -19.03 8.85 -6.68
N LEU A 93 -18.00 8.16 -7.17
CA LEU A 93 -17.06 7.42 -6.35
C LEU A 93 -15.76 8.19 -6.15
N THR A 94 -15.57 8.77 -4.96
CA THR A 94 -14.30 9.44 -4.65
C THR A 94 -13.12 8.47 -4.67
N SER A 95 -11.93 8.95 -5.02
CA SER A 95 -10.69 8.15 -5.03
C SER A 95 -10.40 7.49 -3.69
N SER A 96 -10.71 8.15 -2.57
CA SER A 96 -10.58 7.54 -1.24
C SER A 96 -11.55 6.38 -1.04
N ALA A 97 -12.84 6.57 -1.34
CA ALA A 97 -13.85 5.53 -1.20
C ALA A 97 -13.56 4.31 -2.11
N LEU A 98 -13.13 4.58 -3.34
CA LEU A 98 -12.67 3.57 -4.30
C LEU A 98 -11.51 2.76 -3.73
N CYS A 99 -10.44 3.44 -3.28
CA CYS A 99 -9.24 2.75 -2.81
C CYS A 99 -9.43 1.99 -1.50
N ILE A 100 -10.36 2.46 -0.65
CA ILE A 100 -10.82 1.70 0.52
C ILE A 100 -11.58 0.44 0.08
N ARG A 101 -12.48 0.56 -0.90
CA ARG A 101 -13.26 -0.56 -1.42
C ARG A 101 -12.40 -1.64 -2.06
N ILE A 102 -11.34 -1.24 -2.76
CA ILE A 102 -10.37 -2.17 -3.39
C ILE A 102 -9.41 -2.78 -2.33
N GLY A 103 -9.33 -2.19 -1.13
CA GLY A 103 -8.49 -2.68 -0.04
C GLY A 103 -7.05 -2.15 -0.06
N LEU A 104 -6.75 -1.15 -0.89
CA LEU A 104 -5.45 -0.49 -0.95
C LEU A 104 -5.30 0.62 0.07
N CYS A 105 -6.42 1.19 0.52
CA CYS A 105 -6.46 2.13 1.63
C CYS A 105 -7.25 1.52 2.78
N GLN A 106 -6.86 1.85 4.01
CA GLN A 106 -7.70 1.61 5.17
C GLN A 106 -8.60 2.82 5.41
N ASN A 107 -9.76 2.60 6.02
CA ASN A 107 -10.58 3.67 6.60
C ASN A 107 -9.85 4.25 7.82
N LYS A 108 -8.78 5.01 7.56
CA LYS A 108 -8.12 5.80 8.59
C LYS A 108 -8.88 7.11 8.68
N GLN A 109 -9.52 7.39 9.82
CA GLN A 109 -9.80 8.77 10.17
C GLN A 109 -8.46 9.46 10.32
N ASP A 110 -8.03 10.13 9.26
CA ASP A 110 -6.82 10.94 9.18
C ASP A 110 -5.50 10.23 9.53
N SER A 111 -4.67 9.99 8.51
CA SER A 111 -3.23 9.84 8.71
C SER A 111 -2.52 10.63 7.62
N HIS A 112 -2.80 11.94 7.59
CA HIS A 112 -1.86 12.92 7.12
C HIS A 112 -0.94 13.29 8.31
N ILE A 113 0.18 12.58 8.47
CA ILE A 113 1.26 13.03 9.36
C ILE A 113 2.47 13.37 8.50
N HIS A 114 2.54 14.69 8.25
CA HIS A 114 3.67 15.53 7.82
C HIS A 114 4.30 15.30 6.44
#